data_AF-A0A925VSL6-F1
#
_entry.id   AF-A0A925VSL6-F1
#
_cell.length_a   1.000
_cell.length_b   1.000
_cell.length_c   1.000
_cell.angle_alpha   90.00
_cell.angle_beta   90.00
_cell.angle_gamma   90.00
#
_symmetry.space_group_name_H-M   'P 1'
#
loop_
_entity.id
_entity.type
_entity.pdbx_description
1 polymer ?
#
loop_
_entity_poly.entity_id
_entity_poly.type
_entity_poly.pdbx_seq_one_letter_code
_entity_poly.pdbx_strand_id
1 'polypeptide(L)'
;MAFFSFLFLLLAQTPQTPAQTAPKPAPTKETLSWTAQRPLTWADFKSRPMYTDRLAALTSSTIDVQVGCTDFVFSATVRALFIPEESWVRDGTKASPALLRHEQLHFDLTELHARLLRQKLSLVKLDCVHLQPTFGNLSKVAFAAWQREEGRYDQETNHGLNADKQKFWEAQVQTRLAQLTAFAQ
;
A
#
# COMPACT_ATOMS: atom_id res chain seq x y z
N MET A 1 65.33 47.53 -34.29
CA MET A 1 63.97 47.57 -33.70
C MET A 1 63.03 46.84 -34.65
N ALA A 2 62.67 45.61 -34.33
CA ALA A 2 61.61 44.87 -35.02
C ALA A 2 61.10 43.79 -34.06
N PHE A 3 59.78 43.82 -33.83
CA PHE A 3 59.03 43.03 -32.88
C PHE A 3 58.97 41.56 -33.32
N PHE A 4 59.23 40.62 -32.41
CA PHE A 4 58.80 39.22 -32.56
C PHE A 4 57.61 38.96 -31.65
N SER A 5 56.45 38.78 -32.29
CA SER A 5 55.17 38.45 -31.70
C SER A 5 55.18 37.01 -31.18
N PHE A 6 54.91 36.81 -29.89
CA PHE A 6 54.72 35.49 -29.29
C PHE A 6 53.28 35.06 -29.52
N LEU A 7 53.07 34.13 -30.45
CA LEU A 7 51.76 33.51 -30.71
C LEU A 7 51.45 32.52 -29.58
N PHE A 8 50.62 32.92 -28.62
CA PHE A 8 50.05 32.01 -27.62
C PHE A 8 48.96 31.15 -28.29
N LEU A 9 49.26 29.89 -28.60
CA LEU A 9 48.23 28.89 -28.87
C LEU A 9 47.51 28.55 -27.56
N LEU A 10 46.30 29.08 -27.37
CA LEU A 10 45.36 28.56 -26.37
C LEU A 10 44.78 27.24 -26.88
N LEU A 11 45.26 26.12 -26.32
CA LEU A 11 44.56 24.84 -26.39
C LEU A 11 43.29 24.93 -25.54
N ALA A 12 42.12 24.99 -26.17
CA ALA A 12 40.84 24.90 -25.49
C ALA A 12 40.67 23.50 -24.88
N GLN A 13 40.78 23.39 -23.55
CA GLN A 13 40.40 22.18 -22.83
C GLN A 13 38.88 22.20 -22.65
N THR A 14 38.18 21.27 -23.31
CA THR A 14 36.75 21.06 -23.07
C THR A 14 36.55 20.46 -21.67
N PRO A 15 35.69 21.03 -20.81
CA PRO A 15 35.39 20.43 -19.51
C PRO A 15 34.68 19.08 -19.73
N GLN A 16 35.31 17.99 -19.28
CA GLN A 16 34.66 16.68 -19.21
C GLN A 16 33.77 16.66 -17.97
N THR A 17 32.46 16.59 -18.17
CA THR A 17 31.47 16.41 -17.10
C THR A 17 31.73 15.06 -16.41
N PRO A 18 31.82 14.98 -15.07
CA PRO A 18 31.95 13.70 -14.40
C PRO A 18 30.71 12.86 -14.68
N ALA A 19 30.89 11.60 -15.11
CA ALA A 19 29.80 10.66 -15.29
C ALA A 19 29.04 10.50 -13.96
N GLN A 20 27.80 10.99 -13.93
CA GLN A 20 26.90 10.78 -12.81
C GLN A 20 26.52 9.30 -12.79
N THR A 21 26.98 8.60 -11.76
CA THR A 21 26.53 7.24 -11.47
C THR A 21 25.05 7.29 -11.12
N ALA A 22 24.23 6.53 -11.85
CA ALA A 22 22.81 6.41 -11.56
C ALA A 22 22.61 5.91 -10.11
N PRO A 23 21.63 6.43 -9.37
CA PRO A 23 21.39 6.02 -7.99
C PRO A 23 21.01 4.53 -7.94
N LYS A 24 21.67 3.80 -7.04
CA LYS A 24 21.35 2.41 -6.70
C LYS A 24 19.88 2.34 -6.23
N PRO A 25 19.05 1.40 -6.74
CA PRO A 25 17.68 1.25 -6.27
C PRO A 25 17.66 1.03 -4.76
N ALA A 26 16.79 1.76 -4.06
CA ALA A 26 16.51 1.49 -2.65
C ALA A 26 15.99 0.04 -2.50
N PRO A 27 16.32 -0.67 -1.40
CA PRO A 27 15.78 -2.00 -1.16
C PRO A 27 14.24 -1.94 -1.12
N THR A 28 13.59 -2.82 -1.88
CA THR A 28 12.13 -2.94 -1.87
C THR A 28 11.68 -3.50 -0.53
N LYS A 29 10.86 -2.77 0.23
CA LYS A 29 10.28 -3.25 1.48
C LYS A 29 9.50 -4.56 1.23
N GLU A 30 9.64 -5.52 2.14
CA GLU A 30 8.88 -6.77 2.10
C GLU A 30 7.37 -6.46 2.25
N THR A 31 6.54 -7.12 1.43
CA THR A 31 5.07 -7.02 1.53
C THR A 31 4.44 -8.39 1.42
N LEU A 32 3.30 -8.57 2.06
CA LEU A 32 2.52 -9.81 2.01
C LEU A 32 1.19 -9.51 1.31
N SER A 33 0.88 -10.23 0.22
CA SER A 33 -0.43 -10.12 -0.41
C SER A 33 -1.49 -10.87 0.39
N TRP A 34 -2.70 -10.31 0.45
CA TRP A 34 -3.81 -10.95 1.14
C TRP A 34 -4.19 -12.26 0.46
N THR A 35 -4.39 -13.32 1.25
CA THR A 35 -4.98 -14.58 0.78
C THR A 35 -5.80 -15.19 1.91
N ALA A 36 -6.88 -15.90 1.57
CA ALA A 36 -7.69 -16.60 2.58
C ALA A 36 -6.93 -17.77 3.23
N GLN A 37 -5.90 -18.29 2.57
CA GLN A 37 -5.13 -19.47 2.98
C GLN A 37 -3.93 -19.14 3.88
N ARG A 38 -3.53 -17.86 3.96
CA ARG A 38 -2.43 -17.39 4.80
C ARG A 38 -2.90 -16.23 5.69
N PRO A 39 -3.59 -16.51 6.81
CA PRO A 39 -3.85 -15.49 7.82
C PRO A 39 -2.54 -15.00 8.45
N LEU A 40 -2.56 -13.77 8.96
CA LEU A 40 -1.46 -13.16 9.68
C LEU A 40 -1.14 -13.92 10.96
N THR A 41 0.13 -13.91 11.31
CA THR A 41 0.66 -14.40 12.58
C THR A 41 1.50 -13.31 13.22
N TRP A 42 1.78 -13.41 14.52
CA TRP A 42 2.64 -12.43 15.18
C TRP A 42 4.07 -12.36 14.61
N ALA A 43 4.51 -13.39 13.88
CA ALA A 43 5.81 -13.37 13.19
C ALA A 43 5.84 -12.41 11.99
N ASP A 44 4.67 -12.03 11.45
CA ASP A 44 4.57 -11.08 10.34
C ASP A 44 4.72 -9.61 10.81
N PHE A 45 4.60 -9.33 12.11
CA PHE A 45 4.70 -7.97 12.68
C PHE A 45 6.15 -7.67 13.08
N LYS A 46 6.91 -7.08 12.15
CA LYS A 46 8.39 -6.96 12.25
C LYS A 46 8.86 -5.60 12.78
N SER A 47 7.98 -4.62 12.88
CA SER A 47 8.30 -3.29 13.39
C SER A 47 8.24 -3.22 14.92
N ARG A 48 8.55 -2.04 15.48
CA ARG A 48 8.45 -1.76 16.91
C ARG A 48 7.60 -0.50 17.15
N PRO A 49 6.73 -0.49 18.17
CA PRO A 49 6.02 0.73 18.54
C PRO A 49 6.97 1.82 19.00
N MET A 50 6.56 3.07 18.85
CA MET A 50 7.15 4.16 19.61
C MET A 50 6.78 4.00 21.09
N TYR A 51 7.65 4.47 21.98
CA TYR A 51 7.38 4.43 23.43
C TYR A 51 6.06 5.13 23.81
N THR A 52 5.66 6.14 23.04
CA THR A 52 4.44 6.93 23.25
C THR A 52 3.17 6.26 22.75
N ASP A 53 3.26 5.20 21.95
CA ASP A 53 2.08 4.50 21.45
C ASP A 53 1.32 3.85 22.60
N ARG A 54 0.00 3.98 22.58
CA ARG A 54 -0.90 3.39 23.59
C ARG A 54 -1.56 2.08 23.13
N LEU A 55 -1.46 1.77 21.83
CA LEU A 55 -2.03 0.56 21.26
C LEU A 55 -1.20 -0.69 21.67
N ALA A 56 -1.87 -1.85 21.63
CA ALA A 56 -1.24 -3.14 21.90
C ALA A 56 -0.55 -3.72 20.64
N ALA A 57 -1.11 -3.42 19.47
CA ALA A 57 -0.58 -3.75 18.15
C ALA A 57 -1.04 -2.70 17.13
N LEU A 58 -0.48 -2.78 15.93
CA LEU A 58 -0.88 -1.99 14.77
C LEU A 58 -0.61 -2.78 13.49
N THR A 59 -1.61 -2.80 12.61
CA THR A 59 -1.53 -3.34 11.25
C THR A 59 -1.35 -2.21 10.25
N SER A 60 -0.22 -2.20 9.54
CA SER A 60 -0.03 -1.39 8.35
C SER A 60 -0.35 -2.23 7.11
N SER A 61 -1.37 -1.81 6.38
CA SER A 61 -1.73 -2.41 5.08
C SER A 61 -2.11 -1.32 4.08
N THR A 62 -2.12 -1.66 2.80
CA THR A 62 -2.44 -0.72 1.71
C THR A 62 -3.09 -1.42 0.54
N ILE A 63 -3.84 -0.65 -0.24
CA ILE A 63 -4.34 -1.06 -1.54
C ILE A 63 -3.31 -0.61 -2.58
N ASP A 64 -2.49 -1.54 -3.07
CA ASP A 64 -1.55 -1.27 -4.16
C ASP A 64 -2.29 -1.30 -5.50
N VAL A 65 -2.18 -0.23 -6.27
CA VAL A 65 -2.87 -0.10 -7.56
C VAL A 65 -1.90 0.30 -8.66
N GLN A 66 -1.85 -0.52 -9.70
CA GLN A 66 -1.08 -0.28 -10.90
C GLN A 66 -2.03 -0.18 -12.07
N VAL A 67 -1.93 0.88 -12.87
CA VAL A 67 -2.73 1.08 -14.08
C VAL A 67 -1.83 1.30 -15.28
N GLY A 68 -2.28 0.85 -16.44
CA GLY A 68 -1.57 1.04 -17.70
C GLY A 68 -2.50 1.02 -18.90
N CYS A 69 -1.97 1.48 -20.02
CA CYS A 69 -2.59 1.33 -21.33
C CYS A 69 -1.57 0.73 -22.30
N THR A 70 -1.99 -0.30 -23.03
CA THR A 70 -1.22 -0.89 -24.13
C THR A 70 -2.16 -0.98 -25.33
N ASP A 71 -1.76 -0.40 -26.48
CA ASP A 71 -2.61 -0.34 -27.68
C ASP A 71 -4.03 0.20 -27.43
N PHE A 72 -4.14 1.25 -26.60
CA PHE A 72 -5.41 1.84 -26.14
C PHE A 72 -6.31 0.90 -25.32
N VAL A 73 -5.78 -0.25 -24.88
CA VAL A 73 -6.45 -1.16 -23.96
C VAL A 73 -5.99 -0.86 -22.54
N PHE A 74 -6.95 -0.46 -21.70
CA PHE A 74 -6.73 -0.24 -20.28
C PHE A 74 -6.47 -1.56 -19.54
N SER A 75 -5.53 -1.54 -18.61
CA SER A 75 -5.27 -2.62 -17.66
C SER A 75 -5.07 -2.05 -16.25
N ALA A 76 -5.47 -2.83 -15.25
CA ALA A 76 -5.22 -2.51 -13.86
C ALA A 76 -4.93 -3.78 -13.05
N THR A 77 -3.98 -3.64 -12.12
CA THR A 77 -3.73 -4.60 -11.05
C THR A 77 -3.99 -3.91 -9.73
N VAL A 78 -4.81 -4.53 -8.87
CA VAL A 78 -5.15 -4.01 -7.54
C VAL A 78 -4.89 -5.13 -6.54
N ARG A 79 -4.10 -4.86 -5.50
CA ARG A 79 -3.70 -5.83 -4.49
C ARG A 79 -3.88 -5.26 -3.09
N ALA A 80 -4.36 -6.05 -2.16
CA ALA A 80 -4.26 -5.74 -0.73
C ALA A 80 -2.92 -6.26 -0.21
N LEU A 81 -2.09 -5.35 0.31
CA LEU A 81 -0.75 -5.65 0.80
C LEU A 81 -0.65 -5.30 2.29
N PHE A 82 -0.16 -6.24 3.08
CA PHE A 82 0.30 -6.01 4.45
C PHE A 82 1.80 -5.64 4.43
N ILE A 83 2.20 -4.73 5.32
CA ILE A 83 3.56 -4.18 5.39
C ILE A 83 4.20 -4.59 6.73
N PRO A 84 4.92 -5.72 6.79
CA PRO A 84 5.57 -6.22 8.01
C PRO A 84 6.43 -5.21 8.75
N GLU A 85 7.23 -4.43 8.02
CA GLU A 85 8.19 -3.47 8.59
C GLU A 85 7.53 -2.20 9.15
N GLU A 86 6.23 -2.02 8.94
CA GLU A 86 5.41 -0.92 9.47
C GLU A 86 4.33 -1.42 10.45
N SER A 87 4.25 -2.74 10.63
CA SER A 87 3.29 -3.39 11.52
C SER A 87 4.00 -3.90 12.76
N TRP A 88 3.41 -3.74 13.94
CA TRP A 88 4.03 -4.12 15.20
C TRP A 88 3.04 -4.69 16.21
N VAL A 89 3.56 -5.46 17.15
CA VAL A 89 2.87 -5.89 18.37
C VAL A 89 3.80 -5.66 19.55
N ARG A 90 3.28 -5.11 20.65
CA ARG A 90 4.13 -4.72 21.79
C ARG A 90 4.80 -5.92 22.46
N ASP A 91 4.04 -6.99 22.65
CA ASP A 91 4.53 -8.27 23.18
C ASP A 91 3.76 -9.41 22.52
N GLY A 92 4.28 -9.88 21.38
CA GLY A 92 3.65 -10.96 20.60
C GLY A 92 3.54 -12.28 21.36
N THR A 93 4.34 -12.50 22.41
CA THR A 93 4.27 -13.72 23.24
C THR A 93 3.13 -13.70 24.25
N LYS A 94 2.62 -12.51 24.60
CA LYS A 94 1.50 -12.31 25.52
C LYS A 94 0.24 -11.81 24.81
N ALA A 95 0.34 -11.46 23.53
CA ALA A 95 -0.77 -10.98 22.74
C ALA A 95 -1.85 -12.06 22.59
N SER A 96 -3.10 -11.68 22.86
CA SER A 96 -4.21 -12.62 22.83
C SER A 96 -4.58 -13.00 21.39
N PRO A 97 -5.17 -14.18 21.16
CA PRO A 97 -5.75 -14.52 19.86
C PRO A 97 -6.85 -13.53 19.42
N ALA A 98 -7.54 -12.88 20.36
CA ALA A 98 -8.54 -11.86 20.04
C ALA A 98 -7.90 -10.60 19.44
N LEU A 99 -6.76 -10.16 19.96
CA LEU A 99 -6.00 -9.06 19.39
C LEU A 99 -5.54 -9.40 17.97
N LEU A 100 -5.05 -10.63 17.72
CA LEU A 100 -4.62 -11.02 16.37
C LEU A 100 -5.78 -11.00 15.38
N ARG A 101 -6.98 -11.43 15.79
CA ARG A 101 -8.17 -11.33 14.92
C ARG A 101 -8.56 -9.88 14.64
N HIS A 102 -8.39 -8.99 15.62
CA HIS A 102 -8.64 -7.56 15.41
C HIS A 102 -7.73 -6.99 14.33
N GLU A 103 -6.43 -7.27 14.44
CA GLU A 103 -5.40 -6.90 13.47
C GLU A 103 -5.60 -7.55 12.09
N GLN A 104 -5.97 -8.83 12.05
CA GLN A 104 -6.32 -9.52 10.81
C GLN A 104 -7.49 -8.85 10.08
N LEU A 105 -8.50 -8.38 10.81
CA LEU A 105 -9.67 -7.79 10.17
C LEU A 105 -9.36 -6.45 9.47
N HIS A 106 -8.38 -5.68 9.96
CA HIS A 106 -7.86 -4.52 9.21
C HIS A 106 -7.33 -4.96 7.83
N PHE A 107 -6.59 -6.07 7.78
CA PHE A 107 -6.12 -6.59 6.50
C PHE A 107 -7.25 -7.14 5.61
N ASP A 108 -8.26 -7.77 6.20
CA ASP A 108 -9.46 -8.24 5.49
C ASP A 108 -10.29 -7.07 4.93
N LEU A 109 -10.36 -5.94 5.65
CA LEU A 109 -10.98 -4.71 5.16
C LEU A 109 -10.21 -4.11 3.99
N THR A 110 -8.88 -4.13 4.02
CA THR A 110 -8.04 -3.74 2.87
C THR A 110 -8.34 -4.60 1.65
N GLU A 111 -8.45 -5.93 1.80
CA GLU A 111 -8.88 -6.81 0.69
C GLU A 111 -10.29 -6.51 0.21
N LEU A 112 -11.23 -6.29 1.13
CA LEU A 112 -12.60 -5.96 0.79
C LEU A 112 -12.68 -4.71 -0.10
N HIS A 113 -11.95 -3.66 0.26
CA HIS A 113 -11.87 -2.44 -0.54
C HIS A 113 -11.08 -2.62 -1.84
N ALA A 114 -10.06 -3.47 -1.85
CA ALA A 114 -9.38 -3.88 -3.07
C ALA A 114 -10.34 -4.60 -4.05
N ARG A 115 -11.25 -5.46 -3.57
CA ARG A 115 -12.27 -6.11 -4.41
C ARG A 115 -13.30 -5.12 -4.94
N LEU A 116 -13.76 -4.19 -4.09
CA LEU A 116 -14.67 -3.11 -4.51
C LEU A 116 -14.03 -2.24 -5.61
N LEU A 117 -12.73 -1.94 -5.49
CA LEU A 117 -12.00 -1.20 -6.50
C LEU A 117 -11.86 -2.00 -7.80
N ARG A 118 -11.52 -3.31 -7.73
CA ARG A 118 -11.50 -4.20 -8.91
C ARG A 118 -12.84 -4.25 -9.61
N GLN A 119 -13.94 -4.40 -8.87
CA GLN A 119 -15.30 -4.34 -9.41
C GLN A 119 -15.54 -3.02 -10.14
N LYS A 120 -15.22 -1.89 -9.50
CA LYS A 120 -15.42 -0.59 -10.12
C LYS A 120 -14.60 -0.40 -11.39
N LEU A 121 -13.33 -0.81 -11.38
CA LEU A 121 -12.44 -0.75 -12.55
C LEU A 121 -12.91 -1.66 -13.69
N SER A 122 -13.57 -2.79 -13.41
CA SER A 122 -14.13 -3.67 -14.43
C SER A 122 -15.35 -3.07 -15.17
N LEU A 123 -16.04 -2.11 -14.55
CA LEU A 123 -17.26 -1.50 -15.09
C LEU A 123 -17.00 -0.19 -15.84
N VAL A 124 -15.85 0.45 -15.63
CA VAL A 124 -15.51 1.73 -16.25
C VAL A 124 -14.66 1.51 -17.51
N LYS A 125 -14.99 2.24 -18.57
CA LYS A 125 -14.09 2.41 -19.71
C LYS A 125 -13.22 3.62 -19.43
N LEU A 126 -11.97 3.40 -19.04
CA LEU A 126 -11.03 4.50 -18.86
C LEU A 126 -10.41 4.86 -20.20
N ASP A 127 -10.54 6.14 -20.56
CA ASP A 127 -9.88 6.71 -21.71
C ASP A 127 -8.37 6.81 -21.42
N CYS A 128 -7.56 6.14 -22.25
CA CYS A 128 -6.10 6.18 -22.13
C CYS A 128 -5.53 7.59 -22.26
N VAL A 129 -6.20 8.51 -22.97
CA VAL A 129 -5.79 9.92 -23.08
C VAL A 129 -5.92 10.64 -21.74
N HIS A 130 -6.95 10.33 -20.96
CA HIS A 130 -7.28 10.97 -19.68
C HIS A 130 -7.15 10.02 -18.48
N LEU A 131 -6.29 9.00 -18.60
CA LEU A 131 -6.19 7.92 -17.62
C LEU A 131 -5.79 8.44 -16.25
N GLN A 132 -4.68 9.20 -16.17
CA GLN A 132 -4.14 9.69 -14.90
C GLN A 132 -5.13 10.53 -14.07
N PRO A 133 -5.76 11.60 -14.59
CA PRO A 133 -6.68 12.40 -13.79
C PRO A 133 -7.94 11.62 -13.38
N THR A 134 -8.50 10.81 -14.29
CA THR A 134 -9.68 9.98 -14.00
C THR A 134 -9.37 8.94 -12.92
N PHE A 135 -8.25 8.24 -13.07
CA PHE A 135 -7.79 7.24 -12.13
C PHE A 135 -7.42 7.85 -10.77
N GLY A 136 -6.79 9.02 -10.74
CA GLY A 136 -6.48 9.74 -9.51
C GLY A 136 -7.73 10.07 -8.69
N ASN A 137 -8.78 10.57 -9.33
CA ASN A 137 -10.06 10.83 -8.66
C ASN A 137 -10.73 9.54 -8.16
N LEU A 138 -10.76 8.49 -8.99
CA LEU A 138 -11.33 7.20 -8.64
C LEU A 138 -10.62 6.59 -7.43
N SER A 139 -9.29 6.58 -7.45
CA SER A 139 -8.46 6.09 -6.36
C SER A 139 -8.70 6.91 -5.09
N LYS A 140 -8.65 8.25 -5.16
CA LYS A 140 -8.92 9.10 -3.99
C LYS A 140 -10.24 8.76 -3.30
N VAL A 141 -11.31 8.53 -4.06
CA VAL A 141 -12.61 8.14 -3.52
C VAL A 141 -12.57 6.75 -2.87
N ALA A 142 -11.90 5.78 -3.51
CA ALA A 142 -11.76 4.42 -2.99
C ALA A 142 -10.96 4.39 -1.68
N PHE A 143 -9.78 5.03 -1.63
CA PHE A 143 -8.95 5.10 -0.44
C PHE A 143 -9.65 5.85 0.71
N ALA A 144 -10.39 6.93 0.40
CA ALA A 144 -11.15 7.63 1.42
C ALA A 144 -12.31 6.77 1.98
N ALA A 145 -12.94 5.92 1.16
CA ALA A 145 -13.96 4.99 1.63
C ALA A 145 -13.38 3.90 2.52
N TRP A 146 -12.23 3.35 2.14
CA TRP A 146 -11.48 2.38 2.94
C TRP A 146 -11.10 2.94 4.30
N GLN A 147 -10.39 4.08 4.35
CA GLN A 147 -9.98 4.70 5.61
C GLN A 147 -11.16 5.06 6.53
N ARG A 148 -12.30 5.48 5.96
CA ARG A 148 -13.52 5.72 6.76
C ARG A 148 -14.06 4.44 7.37
N GLU A 149 -14.00 3.31 6.67
CA GLU A 149 -14.48 2.03 7.19
C GLU A 149 -13.53 1.43 8.23
N GLU A 150 -12.22 1.53 8.02
CA GLU A 150 -11.18 1.22 9.02
C GLU A 150 -11.44 1.97 10.34
N GLY A 151 -11.59 3.30 10.26
CA GLY A 151 -11.83 4.13 11.45
C GLY A 151 -13.18 3.82 12.13
N ARG A 152 -14.23 3.48 11.37
CA ARG A 152 -15.51 3.06 11.93
C ARG A 152 -15.38 1.72 12.66
N TYR A 153 -14.64 0.78 12.08
CA TYR A 153 -14.37 -0.51 12.70
C TYR A 153 -13.62 -0.36 14.03
N ASP A 154 -12.54 0.43 14.04
CA ASP A 154 -11.81 0.78 15.27
C ASP A 154 -12.73 1.37 16.33
N GLN A 155 -13.52 2.39 15.96
CA GLN A 155 -14.42 3.08 16.88
C GLN A 155 -15.48 2.13 17.46
N GLU A 156 -16.17 1.37 16.61
CA GLU A 156 -17.27 0.50 17.04
C GLU A 156 -16.81 -0.70 17.85
N THR A 157 -15.61 -1.22 17.57
CA THR A 157 -15.03 -2.31 18.36
C THR A 157 -14.29 -1.83 19.59
N ASN A 158 -14.20 -0.50 19.81
CA ASN A 158 -13.34 0.08 20.84
C ASN A 158 -11.91 -0.46 20.74
N HIS A 159 -11.31 -0.38 19.54
CA HIS A 159 -9.99 -0.94 19.21
C HIS A 159 -9.87 -2.42 19.60
N GLY A 160 -10.87 -3.22 19.23
CA GLY A 160 -10.92 -4.66 19.49
C GLY A 160 -11.33 -5.09 20.90
N LEU A 161 -11.61 -4.14 21.81
CA LEU A 161 -12.01 -4.45 23.19
C LEU A 161 -13.48 -4.88 23.34
N ASN A 162 -14.34 -4.55 22.37
CA ASN A 162 -15.73 -4.96 22.32
C ASN A 162 -15.88 -6.25 21.49
N ALA A 163 -15.95 -7.39 22.16
CA ALA A 163 -16.01 -8.70 21.53
C ALA A 163 -17.26 -8.94 20.68
N ASP A 164 -18.42 -8.42 21.09
CA ASP A 164 -19.67 -8.58 20.33
C ASP A 164 -19.61 -7.80 19.02
N LYS A 165 -19.07 -6.58 19.06
CA LYS A 165 -18.84 -5.76 17.86
C LYS A 165 -17.76 -6.37 16.98
N GLN A 166 -16.68 -6.89 17.55
CA GLN A 166 -15.65 -7.61 16.81
C GLN A 166 -16.25 -8.78 16.01
N LYS A 167 -17.07 -9.63 16.65
CA LYS A 167 -17.74 -10.76 16.00
C LYS A 167 -18.71 -10.32 14.90
N PHE A 168 -19.46 -9.24 15.14
CA PHE A 168 -20.34 -8.66 14.13
C PHE A 168 -19.54 -8.22 12.89
N TRP A 169 -18.43 -7.52 13.10
CA TRP A 169 -17.54 -7.04 12.05
C TRP A 169 -16.89 -8.19 11.26
N GLU A 170 -16.36 -9.19 11.96
CA GLU A 170 -15.84 -10.42 11.34
C GLU A 170 -16.89 -11.06 10.41
N ALA A 171 -18.11 -11.27 10.89
CA ALA A 171 -19.17 -11.92 10.10
C ALA A 171 -19.60 -11.10 8.86
N GLN A 172 -19.78 -9.78 9.01
CA GLN A 172 -20.20 -8.94 7.87
C GLN A 172 -19.09 -8.79 6.82
N VAL A 173 -17.82 -8.69 7.22
CA VAL A 173 -16.68 -8.57 6.30
C VAL A 173 -16.52 -9.86 5.51
N GLN A 174 -16.59 -11.02 6.16
CA GLN A 174 -16.53 -12.31 5.48
C GLN A 174 -17.69 -12.50 4.49
N THR A 175 -18.90 -12.09 4.86
CA THR A 175 -20.06 -12.11 3.95
C THR A 175 -19.82 -11.24 2.71
N ARG A 176 -19.31 -10.02 2.89
CA ARG A 176 -19.04 -9.08 1.79
C ARG A 176 -17.87 -9.54 0.91
N LEU A 177 -16.83 -10.12 1.49
CA LEU A 177 -15.74 -10.76 0.74
C LEU A 177 -16.30 -11.87 -0.16
N ALA A 178 -17.17 -12.74 0.38
CA ALA A 178 -17.80 -13.82 -0.37
C ALA A 178 -18.69 -13.29 -1.52
N GLN A 179 -19.47 -12.23 -1.29
CA GLN A 179 -20.27 -11.57 -2.34
C GLN A 179 -19.41 -11.01 -3.49
N LEU A 180 -18.15 -10.67 -3.21
CA LEU A 180 -17.21 -10.12 -4.19
C LEU A 180 -16.20 -11.16 -4.70
N THR A 181 -16.49 -12.46 -4.61
CA THR A 181 -15.59 -13.54 -5.02
C THR A 181 -15.15 -13.43 -6.49
N ALA A 182 -16.03 -12.95 -7.38
CA ALA A 182 -15.69 -12.71 -8.79
C ALA A 182 -14.56 -11.68 -8.99
N PHE A 183 -14.26 -10.88 -7.95
CA PHE A 183 -13.21 -9.88 -7.94
C PHE A 183 -12.10 -10.23 -6.95
N ALA A 184 -12.03 -11.46 -6.44
CA ALA A 184 -10.91 -11.95 -5.65
C ALA A 184 -9.64 -12.10 -6.52
N GLN A 185 -8.46 -12.17 -5.89
CA GLN A 185 -7.18 -12.38 -6.58
C GLN A 185 -6.81 -13.86 -6.51
#